data_AF-M3FJ53-F1
#
_entry.id   AF-M3FJ53-F1
#
_cell.length_a   1.000
_cell.length_b   1.000
_cell.length_c   1.000
_cell.angle_alpha   90.00
_cell.angle_beta   90.00
_cell.angle_gamma   90.00
#
_symmetry.space_group_name_H-M   'P 1'
#
loop_
_entity.id
_entity.type
_entity.pdbx_description
1 polymer ?
#
loop_
_entity_poly.entity_id
_entity_poly.type
_entity_poly.pdbx_seq_one_letter_code
_entity_poly.pdbx_strand_id
1 'polypeptide(L)' 'METSKKSKKGYALGEAVRDKVTGQKMYVDAAWSPEIKCVYYNTSMDELIKVEVPYEDLEKIMDLDFNAKF' A
#
# COMPACT_ATOMS: atom_id res chain seq x y z
N MET A 1 11.55 24.90 15.00
CA MET A 1 11.75 23.45 15.14
C MET A 1 11.31 22.82 13.82
N GLU A 2 12.26 22.64 12.92
CA GLU A 2 12.02 22.19 11.55
C GLU A 2 11.77 20.68 11.59
N THR A 3 10.51 20.27 11.45
CA THR A 3 10.16 18.85 11.35
C THR A 3 10.63 18.33 10.01
N SER A 4 11.81 17.72 10.05
CA SER A 4 12.43 16.91 9.02
C SER A 4 11.38 16.09 8.26
N LYS A 5 11.16 16.47 6.99
CA LYS A 5 10.48 15.66 5.96
C LYS A 5 11.35 14.43 5.66
N LYS A 6 11.45 13.49 6.60
CA LYS A 6 11.91 12.13 6.30
C LYS A 6 10.85 11.53 5.40
N SER A 7 11.12 11.45 4.10
CA SER A 7 10.30 10.68 3.16
C SER A 7 9.96 9.34 3.81
N LYS A 8 8.69 9.14 4.14
CA LYS A 8 8.17 7.91 4.74
C LYS A 8 8.38 6.78 3.75
N LYS A 9 9.57 6.18 3.73
CA LYS A 9 9.96 5.01 2.92
C LYS A 9 9.26 3.72 3.41
N GLY A 10 8.03 3.85 3.86
CA GLY A 10 7.30 2.78 4.50
C GLY A 10 5.81 2.91 4.25
N TYR A 11 5.17 1.78 4.01
CA TYR A 11 3.72 1.67 3.90
C TYR A 11 3.08 1.75 5.29
N ALA A 12 1.96 2.46 5.39
CA ALA A 12 1.17 2.52 6.61
C ALA A 12 0.10 1.44 6.63
N LEU A 13 -0.33 1.00 7.82
CA LEU A 13 -1.48 0.12 7.97
C LEU A 13 -2.72 0.76 7.32
N GLY A 14 -3.44 -0.01 6.50
CA GLY A 14 -4.59 0.44 5.73
C GLY A 14 -4.24 1.25 4.49
N GLU A 15 -2.95 1.48 4.19
CA GLU A 15 -2.54 2.21 3.00
C GLU A 15 -2.84 1.39 1.73
N ALA A 16 -3.41 2.05 0.73
CA ALA A 16 -3.71 1.44 -0.55
C ALA A 16 -2.41 1.28 -1.36
N VAL A 17 -2.12 0.04 -1.73
CA VAL A 17 -0.93 -0.33 -2.49
C VAL A 17 -1.33 -1.10 -3.73
N ARG A 18 -0.48 -1.05 -4.74
CA ARG A 18 -0.61 -1.84 -5.96
C ARG A 18 0.55 -2.80 -6.01
N ASP A 19 0.26 -4.07 -6.24
CA ASP A 19 1.27 -5.04 -6.59
C ASP A 19 1.75 -4.77 -8.03
N LYS A 20 3.05 -4.57 -8.25
CA LYS A 20 3.61 -4.28 -9.58
C LYS A 20 3.60 -5.51 -10.49
N VAL A 21 3.66 -6.71 -9.91
CA VAL A 21 3.72 -7.97 -10.66
C VAL A 21 2.36 -8.27 -11.31
N THR A 22 1.29 -8.23 -10.52
CA THR A 22 -0.08 -8.54 -10.94
C THR A 22 -0.89 -7.31 -11.33
N GLY A 23 -0.45 -6.12 -10.91
CA GLY A 23 -1.20 -4.88 -11.05
C GLY A 23 -2.40 -4.79 -10.11
N GLN A 24 -2.59 -5.74 -9.19
CA GLN A 24 -3.75 -5.81 -8.31
C GLN A 24 -3.67 -4.80 -7.17
N LYS A 25 -4.80 -4.13 -6.90
CA LYS A 25 -4.95 -3.22 -5.77
C LYS A 25 -5.14 -4.02 -4.47
N MET A 26 -4.35 -3.69 -3.47
CA MET A 26 -4.34 -4.31 -2.15
C MET A 26 -4.26 -3.23 -1.06
N TYR A 27 -4.42 -3.65 0.19
CA TYR A 27 -4.33 -2.78 1.36
C TYR A 27 -3.38 -3.37 2.38
N VAL A 28 -2.61 -2.53 3.05
CA VAL A 28 -1.63 -3.00 4.03
C VAL A 28 -2.36 -3.44 5.31
N ASP A 29 -2.11 -4.66 5.78
CA ASP A 29 -2.71 -5.28 6.99
C ASP A 29 -1.84 -5.16 8.24
N ALA A 30 -0.56 -4.77 8.12
CA ALA A 30 0.36 -4.67 9.26
C ALA A 30 1.12 -3.34 9.36
N ALA A 31 1.61 -3.03 10.57
CA ALA A 31 2.54 -1.92 10.79
C ALA A 31 3.87 -2.19 10.05
N TRP A 32 4.49 -1.12 9.53
CA TRP A 32 5.64 -1.16 8.63
C TRP A 32 6.69 -2.23 8.98
N SER A 33 6.94 -3.12 8.03
CA SER A 33 7.88 -4.25 8.10
C SER A 33 8.63 -4.35 6.76
N PRO A 34 9.81 -4.99 6.70
CA PRO A 34 10.48 -5.27 5.42
C PRO A 34 9.62 -6.14 4.49
N GLU A 35 8.83 -7.04 5.07
CA GLU A 35 7.79 -7.81 4.39
C GLU A 35 6.44 -7.13 4.65
N ILE A 36 5.82 -6.59 3.61
CA ILE A 36 4.56 -5.88 3.75
C ILE A 36 3.42 -6.88 3.64
N LYS A 37 2.72 -7.09 4.76
CA LYS A 37 1.48 -7.84 4.76
C LYS A 37 0.41 -7.01 4.08
N CYS A 38 -0.01 -7.44 2.90
CA CYS A 38 -1.09 -6.88 2.12
C CYS A 38 -2.31 -7.80 2.20
N VAL A 39 -3.49 -7.23 2.09
CA VAL A 39 -4.74 -7.95 1.99
C VAL A 39 -5.49 -7.44 0.77
N TYR A 40 -6.02 -8.36 -0.02
CA TYR A 40 -6.91 -8.03 -1.12
C TYR A 40 -8.17 -8.86 -1.03
N TYR A 41 -9.26 -8.31 -1.54
CA TYR A 41 -10.53 -9.03 -1.59
C TYR A 41 -10.57 -9.85 -2.87
N ASN A 42 -10.67 -11.16 -2.70
CA ASN A 42 -10.80 -12.09 -3.82
C ASN A 42 -12.28 -12.33 -4.11
N THR A 43 -12.80 -11.72 -5.16
CA THR A 43 -14.20 -11.85 -5.58
C THR A 43 -14.59 -13.27 -5.99
N SER A 44 -13.62 -14.11 -6.36
CA SER A 44 -13.88 -15.50 -6.74
C SER A 44 -14.13 -16.38 -5.53
N MET A 45 -13.49 -16.06 -4.40
CA MET A 45 -13.59 -16.83 -3.15
C MET A 45 -14.45 -16.11 -2.10
N ASP A 46 -14.89 -14.88 -2.39
CA ASP A 46 -15.63 -14.00 -1.49
C ASP A 46 -14.91 -13.77 -0.14
N GLU A 47 -13.58 -13.77 -0.16
CA GLU A 47 -12.78 -13.69 1.06
C GLU A 47 -11.60 -12.71 0.94
N LEU A 48 -11.11 -12.26 2.08
CA LEU A 48 -9.94 -11.40 2.19
C LEU A 48 -8.67 -12.25 2.25
N ILE A 49 -7.93 -12.27 1.15
CA ILE A 49 -6.67 -13.01 1.03
C ILE A 49 -5.53 -12.12 1.51
N LYS A 50 -4.79 -12.62 2.49
CA LYS A 50 -3.57 -11.98 3.00
C LYS A 50 -2.35 -12.52 2.26
N VAL A 51 -1.52 -11.63 1.75
CA VAL A 51 -0.29 -11.94 1.03
C VAL A 51 0.85 -11.11 1.59
N GLU A 52 2.02 -11.72 1.69
CA GLU A 52 3.24 -11.04 2.12
C GLU A 52 4.00 -10.64 0.86
N VAL A 53 4.07 -9.35 0.58
CA VAL A 53 4.71 -8.81 -0.62
C VAL A 53 5.89 -7.94 -0.20
N PRO A 54 7.07 -8.10 -0.81
CA PRO A 54 8.20 -7.24 -0.51
C PRO A 54 7.86 -5.79 -0.88
N TYR A 55 8.32 -4.86 -0.04
CA TYR A 55 8.03 -3.43 -0.22
C TYR A 55 8.48 -2.86 -1.58
N GLU A 56 9.44 -3.53 -2.25
CA GLU A 56 10.02 -3.16 -3.54
C GLU A 56 9.06 -3.41 -4.72
N ASP A 57 8.29 -4.49 -4.63
CA ASP A 57 7.26 -4.88 -5.61
C ASP A 57 5.93 -4.16 -5.40
N LEU A 58 5.77 -3.50 -4.26
CA LEU A 58 4.63 -2.66 -4.01
C LEU A 58 4.84 -1.26 -4.59
N GLU A 59 3.74 -0.65 -5.02
CA GLU A 59 3.66 0.74 -5.41
C GLU A 59 2.57 1.43 -4.58
N LYS A 60 2.88 2.60 -4.03
CA LYS A 60 1.87 3.39 -3.31
C LYS A 60 0.88 3.95 -4.30
N ILE A 61 -0.39 3.60 -4.14
CA ILE A 61 -1.47 4.29 -4.82
C ILE A 61 -1.71 5.55 -3.99
N MET A 62 -0.90 6.58 -4.24
CA MET A 62 -1.23 7.90 -3.76
C MET A 62 -2.45 8.35 -4.57
N ASP A 63 -3.61 8.46 -3.92
CA ASP A 63 -4.74 9.24 -4.42
C ASP A 63 -4.25 10.69 -4.55
N LEU A 64 -3.53 10.98 -5.64
CA LEU A 64 -3.18 12.31 -6.11
C LEU A 64 -4.41 13.01 -6.72
N ASP A 65 -5.60 12.72 -6.19
CA ASP A 65 -6.83 13.48 -6.45
C ASP A 65 -7.03 14.56 -5.37
N PHE A 66 -5.94 15.18 -4.93
CA PHE A 66 -6.02 16.45 -4.23
C PHE A 66 -5.06 17.41 -4.90
N ASN A 67 -5.67 18.31 -5.69
CA ASN A 67 -5.16 19.62 -6.09
C ASN A 67 -4.53 19.74 -7.50
N ALA A 68 -5.37 19.74 -8.53
CA ALA A 68 -5.08 20.39 -9.80
C ALA A 68 -6.28 21.22 -10.29
N LYS A 69 -6.80 22.12 -9.43
CA LYS A 69 -7.58 23.31 -9.80
C LYS A 69 -7.94 24.13 -8.56
N PHE A 70 -7.11 25.11 -8.23
CA PHE A 70 -7.56 26.37 -7.63
C PHE A 70 -7.23 27.48 -8.61
#